data_AF-A0A2V9TKA6-F1
#
_entry.id   AF-A0A2V9TKA6-F1
#
_cell.length_a   1.000
_cell.length_b   1.000
_cell.length_c   1.000
_cell.angle_alpha   90.00
_cell.angle_beta   90.00
_cell.angle_gamma   90.00
#
_symmetry.space_group_name_H-M   'P 1'
#
loop_
_entity.id
_entity.type
_entity.pdbx_description
1 polymer ?
#
loop_
_entity_poly.entity_id
_entity_poly.type
_entity_poly.pdbx_seq_one_letter_code
_entity_poly.pdbx_strand_id
1 'polypeptide(L)' 'MQNTGDPGLQREVAATIEHALADRSGDWRVSIIGSQANDQWEMKIFGPNAFERSYTLEGSSGEHRPEMIRVLLGKLVPR' A
#
# COMPACT_ATOMS: atom_id res chain seq x y z
N MET A 1 -2.31 -19.35 7.93
CA MET A 1 -1.71 -18.90 6.67
C MET A 1 -2.83 -18.32 5.82
N GLN A 2 -3.00 -16.99 5.82
CA GLN A 2 -3.93 -16.35 4.89
C GLN A 2 -3.17 -16.15 3.58
N ASN A 3 -3.34 -17.12 2.68
CA ASN A 3 -2.96 -16.97 1.27
C ASN A 3 -3.83 -15.86 0.69
N THR A 4 -3.37 -14.61 0.76
CA THR A 4 -3.31 -13.66 -0.36
C THR A 4 -4.46 -13.62 -1.38
N GLY A 5 -5.67 -13.91 -0.94
CA GLY A 5 -6.86 -14.11 -1.75
C GLY A 5 -8.11 -13.66 -1.03
N ASP A 6 -7.98 -12.68 -0.12
CA ASP A 6 -9.10 -11.89 0.37
C ASP A 6 -9.20 -10.58 -0.44
N PRO A 7 -10.00 -10.58 -1.53
CA PRO A 7 -10.27 -9.37 -2.31
C PRO A 7 -10.93 -8.24 -1.49
N GLY A 8 -11.46 -8.53 -0.31
CA GLY A 8 -11.96 -7.54 0.64
C GLY A 8 -10.80 -6.78 1.28
N LEU A 9 -9.86 -7.51 1.89
CA LEU A 9 -8.69 -6.90 2.53
C LEU A 9 -7.85 -6.08 1.53
N GLN A 10 -7.64 -6.58 0.32
CA GLN A 10 -6.89 -5.84 -0.70
C GLN A 10 -7.57 -4.52 -1.07
N ARG A 11 -8.90 -4.52 -1.18
CA ARG A 11 -9.67 -3.30 -1.43
C ARG A 11 -9.61 -2.34 -0.24
N GLU A 12 -9.68 -2.83 0.99
CA GLU A 12 -9.59 -1.98 2.18
C GLU A 12 -8.21 -1.31 2.30
N VAL A 13 -7.14 -2.07 2.05
CA VAL A 13 -5.78 -1.52 2.02
C VAL A 13 -5.63 -0.49 0.91
N ALA A 14 -6.08 -0.81 -0.30
CA ALA A 14 -6.04 0.13 -1.43
C ALA A 14 -6.80 1.42 -1.12
N ALA A 15 -8.05 1.32 -0.64
CA ALA A 15 -8.87 2.47 -0.27
C ALA A 15 -8.23 3.31 0.86
N THR A 16 -7.57 2.66 1.82
CA THR A 16 -6.85 3.36 2.89
C THR A 16 -5.67 4.15 2.35
N ILE A 17 -4.93 3.60 1.37
CA ILE A 17 -3.80 4.28 0.74
C ILE A 17 -4.30 5.45 -0.12
N GLU A 18 -5.30 5.20 -0.97
CA GLU A 18 -5.92 6.22 -1.82
C GLU A 18 -6.43 7.40 -0.98
N HIS A 19 -7.15 7.13 0.11
CA HIS A 19 -7.62 8.17 1.01
C HIS A 19 -6.48 8.95 1.65
N ALA A 20 -5.43 8.28 2.14
CA ALA A 20 -4.27 8.94 2.74
C ALA A 20 -3.42 9.75 1.74
N LEU A 21 -3.47 9.41 0.45
CA LEU A 21 -2.81 10.14 -0.62
C LEU A 21 -3.69 11.28 -1.16
N ALA A 22 -5.02 11.15 -1.10
CA ALA A 22 -5.96 12.19 -1.52
C ALA A 22 -5.84 13.48 -0.68
N ASP A 23 -5.43 13.35 0.59
CA ASP A 23 -5.14 14.48 1.47
C ASP A 23 -3.83 15.22 1.10
N ARG A 24 -3.05 14.72 0.14
CA ARG A 24 -1.77 15.30 -0.27
C ARG A 24 -1.90 16.08 -1.58
N SER A 25 -1.11 17.15 -1.70
CA SER A 25 -1.07 17.94 -2.94
C SER A 25 -0.38 17.18 -4.08
N GLY A 26 -0.96 17.25 -5.28
CA GLY A 26 -0.41 16.70 -6.51
C GLY A 26 -0.98 15.34 -6.90
N ASP A 27 -0.56 14.83 -8.05
CA ASP A 27 -1.08 13.59 -8.62
C ASP A 27 -0.41 12.36 -8.00
N TRP A 28 -0.96 11.91 -6.87
CA TRP A 28 -0.55 10.68 -6.21
C TRP A 28 -1.35 9.47 -6.70
N ARG A 29 -0.66 8.35 -6.94
CA ARG A 29 -1.28 7.08 -7.37
C ARG A 29 -0.61 5.91 -6.66
N VAL A 30 -1.36 4.82 -6.50
CA VAL A 30 -0.85 3.57 -5.94
C VAL A 30 -1.19 2.39 -6.85
N SER A 31 -0.30 1.41 -6.91
CA SER A 31 -0.55 0.08 -7.46
C SER A 31 -0.17 -0.97 -6.42
N ILE A 32 -1.03 -1.98 -6.23
CA ILE A 32 -0.79 -3.08 -5.29
C ILE A 32 -0.98 -4.39 -6.03
N ILE A 33 0.08 -5.20 -6.06
CA ILE A 33 0.10 -6.50 -6.69
C ILE A 33 0.28 -7.54 -5.59
N GLY A 34 -0.80 -8.28 -5.30
CA GLY A 34 -0.75 -9.40 -4.38
C GLY A 34 -0.22 -10.67 -5.05
N SER A 35 0.53 -11.48 -4.31
CA SER A 35 1.04 -12.77 -4.77
C SER A 35 0.10 -13.92 -4.40
N GLN A 36 -0.35 -14.75 -5.34
CA GLN A 36 -1.17 -15.92 -4.98
C GLN A 36 -0.40 -17.00 -4.20
N ALA A 37 0.94 -16.92 -4.15
CA ALA A 37 1.81 -17.95 -3.59
C ALA A 37 2.26 -17.68 -2.14
N ASN A 38 2.25 -16.42 -1.71
CA ASN A 38 2.69 -16.01 -0.38
C ASN A 38 1.97 -14.73 0.05
N ASP A 39 2.04 -14.39 1.33
CA ASP A 39 1.40 -13.21 1.93
C ASP A 39 2.19 -11.91 1.68
N GLN A 40 2.92 -11.82 0.57
CA GLN A 40 3.69 -10.64 0.20
C GLN A 40 2.97 -9.89 -0.91
N TRP A 41 2.72 -8.60 -0.69
CA TRP A 41 2.15 -7.71 -1.72
C TRP A 41 3.19 -6.68 -2.12
N GLU A 42 3.42 -6.52 -3.42
CA GLU A 42 4.20 -5.40 -3.91
C GLU A 42 3.30 -4.16 -3.99
N MET A 43 3.69 -3.11 -3.29
CA MET A 43 3.07 -1.78 -3.37
C MET A 43 4.01 -0.83 -4.11
N LYS A 44 3.50 -0.15 -5.14
CA LYS A 44 4.17 0.94 -5.84
C LYS A 44 3.41 2.23 -5.66
N ILE A 45 4.11 3.27 -5.25
CA ILE A 45 3.58 4.63 -5.05
C ILE A 45 4.21 5.53 -6.10
N PHE A 46 3.35 6.26 -6.82
CA PHE A 46 3.75 7.27 -7.80
C PHE A 46 3.27 8.63 -7.32
N GLY A 47 4.07 9.66 -7.58
CA GLY A 47 3.73 11.02 -7.19
C GLY A 47 4.37 12.09 -8.07
N PRO A 48 4.16 13.37 -7.73
CA PRO A 48 4.76 14.50 -8.43
C PRO A 48 6.28 14.43 -8.52
N ASN A 49 6.87 15.19 -9.44
CA ASN A 49 8.33 15.30 -9.60
C ASN A 49 9.03 13.95 -9.89
N ALA A 50 8.37 13.07 -10.66
CA ALA A 50 8.84 11.72 -10.94
C ALA A 50 9.09 10.88 -9.67
N PHE A 51 8.35 11.15 -8.60
CA PHE A 51 8.42 10.34 -7.40
C PHE A 51 7.90 8.94 -7.70
N GLU A 52 8.73 7.95 -7.43
CA GLU A 52 8.36 6.54 -7.46
C GLU A 52 8.98 5.83 -6.25
N ARG A 53 8.20 4.97 -5.60
CA ARG A 53 8.70 4.12 -4.53
C ARG A 53 8.00 2.76 -4.55
N SER A 54 8.79 1.70 -4.51
CA SER A 54 8.31 0.32 -4.34
C SER A 54 8.54 -0.14 -2.90
N TYR A 55 7.60 -0.91 -2.34
CA TYR A 55 7.68 -1.49 -1.01
C TYR A 55 6.95 -2.84 -0.98
N THR A 56 7.52 -3.84 -0.31
CA THR A 56 6.87 -5.14 -0.11
C THR A 56 6.14 -5.14 1.22
N LEU A 57 4.82 -5.29 1.19
CA LEU A 57 3.98 -5.45 2.37
C LEU A 57 3.99 -6.92 2.82
N GLU A 58 4.62 -7.18 3.96
CA GLU A 58 4.76 -8.50 4.56
C GLU A 58 3.55 -8.82 5.45
N GLY A 59 2.72 -9.78 5.03
CA GLY A 59 1.54 -10.22 5.79
C GLY A 59 1.90 -10.79 7.15
N SER A 60 3.02 -11.50 7.25
CA SER A 60 3.56 -12.06 8.50
C SER A 60 3.89 -10.98 9.55
N SER A 61 4.23 -9.77 9.11
CA SER A 61 4.47 -8.60 9.97
C SER A 61 3.19 -7.79 10.25
N GLY A 62 2.05 -8.21 9.69
CA GLY A 62 0.77 -7.51 9.83
C GLY A 62 0.65 -6.24 8.99
N GLU A 63 1.50 -6.07 7.97
CA GLU A 63 1.54 -4.85 7.16
C GLU A 63 0.35 -4.69 6.21
N HIS A 64 -0.51 -5.71 6.11
CA HIS A 64 -1.79 -5.64 5.39
C HIS A 64 -2.89 -4.96 6.19
N ARG A 65 -2.60 -4.53 7.43
CA ARG A 65 -3.58 -3.86 8.27
C ARG A 65 -3.70 -2.37 7.90
N PRO A 66 -4.91 -1.83 7.69
CA PRO A 66 -5.11 -0.42 7.37
C PRO A 66 -4.39 0.58 8.29
N GLU A 67 -4.35 0.28 9.60
CA GLU A 67 -3.65 1.10 10.59
C GLU A 67 -2.13 1.14 10.37
N MET A 68 -1.52 0.03 9.95
CA MET A 68 -0.07 -0.04 9.71
C MET A 68 0.30 0.66 8.41
N ILE A 69 -0.57 0.56 7.40
CA ILE A 69 -0.40 1.20 6.10
C ILE A 69 -0.26 2.71 6.23
N ARG A 70 -1.09 3.38 7.07
CA ARG A 70 -0.96 4.83 7.29
C ARG A 70 0.39 5.21 7.87
N VAL A 71 0.90 4.43 8.81
CA VAL A 71 2.21 4.64 9.42
C VAL A 71 3.33 4.44 8.38
N LEU A 72 3.22 3.41 7.54
CA LEU A 72 4.17 3.16 6.46
C LEU A 72 4.18 4.30 5.43
N LEU A 73 3.02 4.77 4.97
CA LEU A 73 2.93 5.90 4.04
C LEU A 73 3.54 7.19 4.60
N GLY A 74 3.40 7.43 5.90
CA GLY A 74 4.05 8.57 6.58
C GLY A 74 5.59 8.50 6.55
N LYS A 75 6.17 7.30 6.43
CA LYS A 75 7.62 7.07 6.31
C LYS A 75 8.11 7.02 4.87
N LEU A 76 7.28 6.49 3.98
CA LEU A 76 7.63 6.22 2.58
C LEU A 76 7.44 7.45 1.68
N VAL A 77 6.46 8.29 2.00
CA VAL A 77 6.06 9.41 1.15
C VAL A 77 6.42 10.73 1.83
N PRO A 78 7.16 11.63 1.15
CA PRO A 78 7.51 12.94 1.71
C PRO A 78 6.27 13.75 2.09
N ARG A 79 6.39 14.54 3.15
CA ARG A 79 5.33 15.44 3.63
C ARG A 79 5.08 16.58 2.65
#